data_AF-A0A7C6CA80-F1
#
_entry.id   AF-A0A7C6CA80-F1
#
_cell.length_a   1.000
_cell.length_b   1.000
_cell.length_c   1.000
_cell.angle_alpha   90.00
_cell.angle_beta   90.00
_cell.angle_gamma   90.00
#
_symmetry.space_group_name_H-M   'P 1'
#
loop_
_entity.id
_entity.type
_entity.pdbx_description
1 polymer ?
#
loop_
_entity_poly.entity_id
_entity_poly.type
_entity_poly.pdbx_seq_one_letter_code
_entity_poly.pdbx_strand_id
1 'polypeptide(L)'
;MIPPDRRPPARKAFDFQLFQSIWLDPIFNAFPKLAIHEAVYDELISPSVESYVQEKLQAVPPRLIIHSDSTLNKTEKMLRVSIEKRIYPLTKYDPILDNRDDRGEVKTLAYIAVKELIYYLYTKNLSDKQALKYLYRYQYHLTKREKLTNPNWNEFVDDMNDLYQAFLKNK
;
A
#
# COMPACT_ATOMS: atom_id res chain seq x y z
N MET A 1 -2.22 18.68 -4.34
CA MET A 1 -2.98 19.86 -4.80
C MET A 1 -3.38 19.66 -6.25
N ILE A 2 -4.66 19.79 -6.59
CA ILE A 2 -5.16 19.69 -7.97
C ILE A 2 -5.01 21.07 -8.63
N PRO A 3 -4.45 21.18 -9.85
CA PRO A 3 -4.24 22.47 -10.49
C PRO A 3 -5.58 23.18 -10.81
N PRO A 4 -5.60 24.53 -10.72
CA PRO A 4 -6.80 25.34 -10.96
C PRO A 4 -7.25 25.36 -12.43
N ASP A 5 -6.37 25.03 -13.37
CA ASP A 5 -6.72 24.91 -14.79
C ASP A 5 -6.80 23.44 -15.20
N ARG A 6 -7.95 23.03 -15.75
CA ARG A 6 -8.26 21.67 -16.20
C ARG A 6 -8.26 21.53 -17.72
N ARG A 7 -7.88 22.58 -18.46
CA ARG A 7 -7.66 22.46 -19.91
C ARG A 7 -6.61 21.38 -20.13
N PRO A 8 -6.79 20.49 -21.12
CA PRO A 8 -5.78 19.48 -21.42
C PRO A 8 -4.49 20.23 -21.77
N PRO A 9 -3.43 20.13 -20.96
CA PRO A 9 -2.16 20.75 -21.31
C PRO A 9 -1.72 20.14 -22.64
N ALA A 10 -1.15 20.96 -23.53
CA ALA A 10 -0.49 20.47 -24.73
C ALA A 10 0.39 19.28 -24.32
N ARG A 11 0.21 18.12 -24.98
CA ARG A 11 0.86 16.84 -24.67
C ARG A 11 2.39 16.94 -24.75
N LYS A 12 3.04 17.61 -23.80
CA LYS A 12 4.42 17.30 -23.43
C LYS A 12 4.31 16.18 -22.41
N ALA A 13 4.59 14.96 -22.87
CA ALA A 13 4.81 13.84 -21.98
C ALA A 13 5.88 14.29 -20.97
N PHE A 14 5.57 14.18 -19.68
CA PHE A 14 6.54 14.36 -18.62
C PHE A 14 7.59 13.27 -18.80
N ASP A 15 8.83 13.64 -19.10
CA ASP A 15 9.90 12.65 -19.18
C ASP A 15 10.26 12.15 -17.76
N PHE A 16 10.93 11.01 -17.71
CA PHE A 16 11.28 10.39 -16.43
C PHE A 16 12.20 11.28 -15.59
N GLN A 17 13.10 12.04 -16.22
CA GLN A 17 14.05 12.90 -15.51
C GLN A 17 13.34 14.05 -14.78
N LEU A 18 12.35 14.67 -15.43
CA LEU A 18 11.52 15.69 -14.83
C LEU A 18 10.61 15.11 -13.75
N PHE A 19 10.05 13.91 -13.96
CA PHE A 19 9.27 13.21 -12.94
C PHE A 19 10.13 12.87 -11.72
N GLN A 20 11.34 12.37 -11.93
CA GLN A 20 12.28 12.03 -10.88
C GLN A 20 12.62 13.25 -10.01
N SER A 21 13.06 14.35 -10.63
CA SER A 21 13.49 15.55 -9.91
C SER A 21 12.34 16.27 -9.17
N ILE A 22 11.13 16.27 -9.74
CA ILE A 22 9.98 16.98 -9.15
C ILE A 22 9.24 16.11 -8.12
N TRP A 23 9.21 14.79 -8.30
CA TRP A 23 8.40 13.90 -7.46
C TRP A 23 9.24 12.89 -6.68
N LEU A 24 10.02 12.05 -7.36
CA LEU A 24 10.68 10.91 -6.70
C LEU A 24 11.75 11.38 -5.70
N ASP A 25 12.64 12.28 -6.12
CA ASP A 25 13.73 12.75 -5.27
C ASP A 25 13.22 13.47 -4.01
N PRO A 26 12.23 14.40 -4.08
CA PRO A 26 11.61 14.95 -2.89
C PRO A 26 10.97 13.90 -1.97
N ILE A 27 10.28 12.89 -2.52
CA ILE A 27 9.67 11.82 -1.73
C ILE A 27 10.76 11.00 -1.00
N PHE A 28 11.80 10.55 -1.72
CA PHE A 28 12.90 9.80 -1.10
C PHE A 28 13.71 10.63 -0.10
N ASN A 29 13.77 11.96 -0.26
CA ASN A 29 14.41 12.86 0.70
C ASN A 29 13.57 13.07 1.96
N ALA A 30 12.24 13.16 1.82
CA ALA A 30 11.33 13.26 2.96
C ALA A 30 11.23 11.93 3.73
N PHE A 31 11.24 10.81 3.02
CA PHE A 31 11.08 9.47 3.58
C PHE A 31 12.35 8.64 3.34
N PRO A 32 13.24 8.52 4.36
CA PRO A 32 14.53 7.86 4.20
C PRO A 32 14.42 6.35 3.93
N LYS A 33 13.24 5.77 4.16
CA LYS A 33 12.96 4.35 4.02
C LYS A 33 11.54 4.15 3.48
N LEU A 34 11.44 3.92 2.18
CA LEU A 34 10.18 3.60 1.52
C LEU A 34 10.04 2.10 1.32
N ALA A 35 8.81 1.64 1.18
CA ALA A 35 8.51 0.25 0.90
C ALA A 35 7.44 0.13 -0.18
N ILE A 36 7.59 -0.87 -1.05
CA ILE A 36 6.62 -1.25 -2.07
C ILE A 36 6.39 -2.77 -2.01
N HIS A 37 5.28 -3.23 -2.60
CA HIS A 37 5.06 -4.66 -2.83
C HIS A 37 5.75 -5.12 -4.13
N GLU A 38 6.16 -6.38 -4.20
CA GLU A 38 6.82 -6.97 -5.38
C GLU A 38 6.00 -6.80 -6.67
N ALA A 39 4.67 -6.87 -6.58
CA ALA A 39 3.77 -6.64 -7.72
C ALA A 39 3.94 -5.25 -8.36
N VAL A 40 4.25 -4.22 -7.57
CA VAL A 40 4.53 -2.86 -8.07
C VAL A 40 5.90 -2.82 -8.76
N TYR A 41 6.87 -3.57 -8.23
CA TYR A 41 8.19 -3.69 -8.82
C TYR A 41 8.14 -4.43 -10.18
N ASP A 42 7.32 -5.48 -10.28
CA ASP A 42 7.12 -6.26 -11.52
C ASP A 42 6.36 -5.48 -12.61
N GLU A 43 5.77 -4.35 -12.27
CA GLU A 43 5.06 -3.45 -13.19
C GLU A 43 5.98 -2.37 -13.78
N LEU A 44 7.24 -2.29 -13.34
CA LEU A 44 8.21 -1.38 -13.94
C LEU A 44 8.48 -1.81 -15.39
N ILE A 45 8.33 -0.87 -16.33
CA ILE A 45 8.38 -1.14 -17.78
C ILE A 45 9.57 -0.50 -18.49
N SER A 46 10.40 0.28 -17.77
CA SER A 46 11.43 1.11 -18.39
C SER A 46 12.79 0.90 -17.71
N PRO A 47 13.87 0.68 -18.50
CA PRO A 47 15.22 0.50 -17.95
C PRO A 47 15.73 1.68 -17.12
N SER A 48 15.32 2.92 -17.43
CA SER A 48 15.71 4.10 -16.64
C SER A 48 15.07 4.09 -15.26
N VAL A 49 13.80 3.68 -15.17
CA VAL A 49 13.08 3.54 -13.90
C VAL A 49 13.66 2.38 -13.09
N GLU A 50 13.92 1.24 -13.73
CA GLU A 50 14.55 0.08 -13.08
C GLU A 50 15.93 0.44 -12.52
N SER A 51 16.77 1.13 -13.30
CA SER A 51 18.10 1.57 -12.84
C SER A 51 18.01 2.48 -11.62
N TYR A 52 17.08 3.44 -11.63
CA TYR A 52 16.84 4.33 -10.50
C TYR A 52 16.38 3.56 -9.25
N VAL A 53 15.44 2.62 -9.43
CA VAL A 53 14.94 1.77 -8.33
C VAL A 53 16.06 0.88 -7.77
N GLN A 54 16.89 0.28 -8.63
CA GLN A 54 18.04 -0.52 -8.23
C GLN A 54 19.06 0.28 -7.43
N GLU A 55 19.33 1.53 -7.82
CA GLU A 55 20.17 2.44 -7.04
C GLU A 55 19.63 2.63 -5.62
N LYS A 56 18.30 2.79 -5.44
CA LYS A 56 17.70 2.97 -4.11
C LYS A 56 17.67 1.68 -3.27
N LEU A 57 17.59 0.52 -3.91
CA LEU A 57 17.67 -0.79 -3.26
C LEU A 57 19.09 -1.11 -2.78
N GLN A 58 20.10 -0.77 -3.59
CA GLN A 58 21.51 -1.08 -3.33
C GLN A 58 22.22 -0.02 -2.47
N ALA A 59 21.59 1.14 -2.24
CA ALA A 59 22.10 2.16 -1.33
C ALA A 59 22.39 1.60 0.07
N VAL A 60 23.35 2.19 0.78
CA VAL A 60 23.73 1.79 2.14
C VAL A 60 23.51 2.98 3.08
N PRO A 61 22.49 2.96 3.96
CA PRO A 61 21.45 1.94 4.10
C PRO A 61 20.42 1.96 2.94
N PRO A 62 19.69 0.85 2.68
CA PRO A 62 18.70 0.79 1.61
C PRO A 62 17.60 1.84 1.79
N ARG A 63 17.32 2.61 0.73
CA ARG A 63 16.29 3.66 0.72
C ARG A 63 14.92 3.14 0.28
N LEU A 64 14.90 2.01 -0.41
CA LEU A 64 13.69 1.29 -0.81
C LEU A 64 13.74 -0.16 -0.30
N ILE A 65 12.59 -0.69 0.09
CA ILE A 65 12.40 -2.09 0.47
C ILE A 65 11.28 -2.70 -0.35
N ILE A 66 11.46 -3.95 -0.76
CA ILE A 66 10.43 -4.72 -1.44
C ILE A 66 9.86 -5.75 -0.47
N HIS A 67 8.56 -5.67 -0.22
CA HIS A 67 7.80 -6.70 0.45
C HIS A 67 7.31 -7.74 -0.55
N SER A 68 7.38 -9.02 -0.16
CA SER A 68 7.00 -10.15 -1.00
C SER A 68 6.03 -11.08 -0.27
N ASP A 69 5.07 -11.63 -1.00
CA ASP A 69 4.15 -12.64 -0.51
C ASP A 69 4.87 -13.94 -0.09
N SER A 70 6.08 -14.17 -0.60
CA SER A 70 6.92 -15.29 -0.18
C SER A 70 7.22 -15.28 1.33
N THR A 71 7.27 -14.08 1.93
CA THR A 71 7.50 -13.86 3.37
C THR A 71 6.28 -14.18 4.24
N LEU A 72 5.10 -14.39 3.64
CA LEU A 72 3.88 -14.72 4.35
C LEU A 72 3.82 -16.21 4.72
N ASN A 73 3.38 -16.48 5.94
CA ASN A 73 3.07 -17.85 6.37
C ASN A 73 1.76 -18.35 5.72
N LYS A 74 1.42 -19.64 5.93
CA LYS A 74 0.24 -20.26 5.30
C LYS A 74 -1.07 -19.52 5.63
N THR A 75 -1.26 -19.13 6.89
CA THR A 75 -2.47 -18.42 7.34
C THR A 75 -2.53 -17.01 6.74
N GLU A 76 -1.42 -16.29 6.77
CA GLU A 76 -1.30 -14.96 6.15
C GLU A 76 -1.57 -15.00 4.65
N LYS A 77 -1.06 -16.01 3.93
CA LYS A 77 -1.36 -16.20 2.50
C LYS A 77 -2.84 -16.43 2.24
N MET A 78 -3.50 -17.26 3.05
CA MET A 78 -4.94 -17.49 2.93
C MET A 78 -5.74 -16.20 3.18
N LEU A 79 -5.35 -15.42 4.19
CA LEU A 79 -5.97 -14.13 4.48
C LEU A 79 -5.74 -13.13 3.34
N ARG A 80 -4.51 -13.05 2.81
CA ARG A 80 -4.16 -12.19 1.66
C ARG A 80 -5.07 -12.47 0.47
N VAL A 81 -5.22 -13.75 0.09
CA VAL A 81 -6.10 -14.18 -1.01
C VAL A 81 -7.56 -13.78 -0.74
N SER A 82 -8.02 -13.91 0.51
CA SER A 82 -9.39 -13.52 0.88
C SER A 82 -9.62 -12.01 0.76
N ILE A 83 -8.65 -11.20 1.18
CA ILE A 83 -8.72 -9.73 1.09
C ILE A 83 -8.64 -9.28 -0.37
N GLU A 84 -7.72 -9.85 -1.15
CA GLU A 84 -7.62 -9.60 -2.59
C GLU A 84 -8.96 -9.84 -3.30
N LYS A 85 -9.64 -10.96 -2.99
CA LYS A 85 -10.98 -11.27 -3.52
C LYS A 85 -12.05 -10.21 -3.23
N ARG A 86 -11.87 -9.42 -2.17
CA ARG A 86 -12.79 -8.33 -1.80
C ARG A 86 -12.45 -7.03 -2.51
N ILE A 87 -11.16 -6.76 -2.75
CA ILE A 87 -10.68 -5.50 -3.34
C ILE A 87 -10.79 -5.51 -4.86
N TYR A 88 -10.34 -6.59 -5.54
CA TYR A 88 -10.21 -6.60 -7.00
C TYR A 88 -11.50 -6.22 -7.77
N PRO A 89 -12.74 -6.58 -7.34
CA PRO A 89 -13.96 -6.24 -8.08
C PRO A 89 -14.22 -4.73 -8.19
N LEU A 90 -13.50 -3.92 -7.42
CA LEU A 90 -13.59 -2.47 -7.39
C LEU A 90 -12.47 -1.78 -8.19
N THR A 91 -11.66 -2.57 -8.89
CA THR A 91 -10.48 -2.14 -9.66
C THR A 91 -10.51 -2.73 -11.06
N LYS A 92 -9.53 -2.41 -11.90
CA LYS A 92 -9.33 -3.04 -13.21
C LYS A 92 -8.52 -4.34 -13.16
N TYR A 93 -8.04 -4.72 -11.98
CA TYR A 93 -7.33 -5.99 -11.80
C TYR A 93 -8.30 -7.17 -11.82
N ASP A 94 -7.98 -8.19 -12.60
CA ASP A 94 -8.64 -9.50 -12.61
C ASP A 94 -7.61 -10.57 -12.19
N PRO A 95 -7.77 -11.21 -11.02
CA PRO A 95 -6.84 -12.22 -10.53
C PRO A 95 -6.85 -13.53 -11.32
N ILE A 96 -7.88 -13.79 -12.14
CA ILE A 96 -7.95 -14.96 -13.03
C ILE A 96 -7.07 -14.73 -14.27
N LEU A 97 -7.10 -13.51 -14.81
CA LEU A 97 -6.30 -13.12 -15.98
C LEU A 97 -4.88 -12.68 -15.59
N ASP A 98 -4.69 -12.29 -14.33
CA ASP A 98 -3.48 -11.66 -13.78
C ASP A 98 -2.97 -10.49 -14.63
N ASN A 99 -3.89 -9.62 -15.08
CA ASN A 99 -3.52 -8.42 -15.83
C ASN A 99 -2.79 -7.42 -14.92
N ARG A 100 -2.06 -6.48 -15.53
CA ARG A 100 -1.24 -5.51 -14.79
C ARG A 100 -2.03 -4.33 -14.22
N ASP A 101 -3.20 -4.02 -14.77
CA ASP A 101 -3.95 -2.83 -14.36
C ASP A 101 -4.38 -2.95 -12.89
N ASP A 102 -4.04 -1.96 -12.07
CA ASP A 102 -4.32 -1.86 -10.63
C ASP A 102 -3.80 -3.03 -9.77
N ARG A 103 -3.06 -3.99 -10.35
CA ARG A 103 -2.55 -5.18 -9.65
C ARG A 103 -1.62 -4.81 -8.50
N GLY A 104 -0.67 -3.91 -8.75
CA GLY A 104 0.23 -3.38 -7.73
C GLY A 104 -0.52 -2.76 -6.54
N GLU A 105 -1.60 -2.01 -6.80
CA GLU A 105 -2.46 -1.44 -5.75
C GLU A 105 -3.16 -2.54 -4.95
N VAL A 106 -3.85 -3.47 -5.62
CA VAL A 106 -4.62 -4.53 -4.97
C VAL A 106 -3.71 -5.41 -4.11
N LYS A 107 -2.55 -5.84 -4.64
CA LYS A 107 -1.61 -6.70 -3.90
C LYS A 107 -1.00 -5.95 -2.72
N THR A 108 -0.65 -4.67 -2.89
CA THR A 108 -0.12 -3.83 -1.80
C THR A 108 -1.13 -3.68 -0.66
N LEU A 109 -2.39 -3.35 -0.98
CA LEU A 109 -3.42 -3.17 0.04
C LEU A 109 -3.73 -4.46 0.79
N ALA A 110 -3.80 -5.58 0.08
CA ALA A 110 -3.99 -6.89 0.70
C ALA A 110 -2.82 -7.23 1.65
N TYR A 111 -1.58 -6.97 1.23
CA TYR A 111 -0.40 -7.18 2.08
C TYR A 111 -0.41 -6.31 3.34
N ILE A 112 -0.70 -5.00 3.20
CA ILE A 112 -0.79 -4.06 4.31
C ILE A 112 -1.83 -4.52 5.35
N ALA A 113 -2.99 -4.99 4.88
CA ALA A 113 -4.07 -5.46 5.74
C ALA A 113 -3.67 -6.75 6.48
N VAL A 114 -3.04 -7.71 5.81
CA VAL A 114 -2.57 -8.98 6.42
C VAL A 114 -1.51 -8.75 7.48
N LYS A 115 -0.59 -7.80 7.25
CA LYS A 115 0.45 -7.43 8.21
C LYS A 115 -0.04 -6.47 9.29
N GLU A 116 -1.32 -6.11 9.27
CA GLU A 116 -1.98 -5.24 10.24
C GLU A 116 -1.23 -3.90 10.43
N LEU A 117 -0.59 -3.41 9.37
CA LEU A 117 0.33 -2.27 9.45
C LEU A 117 -0.39 -0.99 9.90
N ILE A 118 -1.68 -0.84 9.57
CA ILE A 118 -2.49 0.30 10.05
C ILE A 118 -2.52 0.34 11.57
N TYR A 119 -2.84 -0.79 12.21
CA TYR A 119 -2.92 -0.89 13.66
C TYR A 119 -1.54 -0.72 14.31
N TYR A 120 -0.50 -1.34 13.73
CA TYR A 120 0.87 -1.17 14.20
C TYR A 120 1.33 0.30 14.15
N LEU A 121 1.13 0.98 13.02
CA LEU A 121 1.52 2.39 12.85
C LEU A 121 0.72 3.31 13.78
N TYR A 122 -0.57 3.01 13.99
CA TYR A 122 -1.43 3.77 14.91
C TYR A 122 -0.96 3.65 16.36
N THR A 123 -0.78 2.42 16.85
CA THR A 123 -0.40 2.16 18.25
C THR A 123 1.01 2.63 18.58
N LYS A 124 1.93 2.61 17.61
CA LYS A 124 3.29 3.13 17.77
C LYS A 124 3.41 4.63 17.49
N ASN A 125 2.33 5.30 17.12
CA ASN A 125 2.29 6.73 16.79
C ASN A 125 3.33 7.09 15.70
N LEU A 126 3.45 6.24 14.68
CA LEU A 126 4.44 6.36 13.59
C LEU A 126 3.88 7.00 12.32
N SER A 127 2.60 7.40 12.32
CA SER A 127 1.96 8.03 11.17
C SER A 127 0.84 8.97 11.63
N ASP A 128 0.39 9.84 10.71
CA ASP A 128 -0.75 10.70 10.96
C ASP A 128 -2.02 9.87 11.15
N LYS A 129 -2.69 10.09 12.30
CA LYS A 129 -3.88 9.30 12.67
C LYS A 129 -5.03 9.49 11.70
N GLN A 130 -5.16 10.68 11.11
CA GLN A 130 -6.22 10.98 10.17
C GLN A 130 -5.98 10.30 8.81
N ALA A 131 -4.73 10.24 8.35
CA ALA A 131 -4.31 9.48 7.18
C ALA A 131 -4.56 7.97 7.37
N LEU A 132 -4.19 7.40 8.52
CA LEU A 132 -4.46 6.00 8.84
C LEU A 132 -5.97 5.68 8.83
N LYS A 133 -6.80 6.60 9.33
CA LYS A 133 -8.27 6.46 9.30
C LYS A 133 -8.83 6.48 7.87
N TYR A 134 -8.24 7.28 6.97
CA TYR A 134 -8.62 7.25 5.55
C TYR A 134 -8.21 5.94 4.88
N LEU A 135 -6.99 5.45 5.15
CA LEU A 135 -6.51 4.18 4.62
C LEU A 135 -7.37 3.01 5.11
N TYR A 136 -7.77 3.03 6.38
CA TYR A 136 -8.71 2.05 6.94
C TYR A 136 -10.04 2.05 6.21
N ARG A 137 -10.63 3.22 5.95
CA ARG A 137 -11.88 3.29 5.18
C ARG A 137 -11.71 2.72 3.78
N TYR A 138 -10.57 2.93 3.15
CA TYR A 138 -10.25 2.36 1.84
C TYR A 138 -10.08 0.85 1.88
N GLN A 139 -9.64 0.27 3.00
CA GLN A 139 -9.49 -1.19 3.12
C GLN A 139 -10.78 -1.89 3.57
N TYR A 140 -11.58 -1.23 4.40
CA TYR A 140 -12.66 -1.89 5.15
C TYR A 140 -14.05 -1.32 4.86
N HIS A 141 -14.21 -0.13 4.28
CA HIS A 141 -15.52 0.51 4.06
C HIS A 141 -15.76 0.89 2.59
N LEU A 142 -15.28 0.08 1.65
CA LEU A 142 -15.38 0.38 0.22
C LEU A 142 -16.83 0.37 -0.28
N THR A 143 -17.68 -0.52 0.26
CA THR A 143 -19.10 -0.60 -0.10
C THR A 143 -20.04 -0.19 1.04
N LYS A 144 -21.29 0.18 0.71
CA LYS A 144 -22.34 0.45 1.71
C LYS A 144 -22.55 -0.75 2.65
N ARG A 145 -22.52 -1.97 2.10
CA ARG A 145 -22.65 -3.21 2.87
C ARG A 145 -21.51 -3.33 3.88
N GLU A 146 -20.28 -3.18 3.43
CA GLU A 146 -19.11 -3.27 4.32
C GLU A 146 -19.10 -2.18 5.38
N LYS A 147 -19.52 -0.96 5.06
CA LYS A 147 -19.67 0.11 6.06
C LYS A 147 -20.68 -0.23 7.15
N LEU A 148 -21.67 -1.09 6.87
CA LEU A 148 -22.67 -1.54 7.83
C LEU A 148 -22.21 -2.78 8.62
N THR A 149 -21.34 -3.62 8.05
CA THR A 149 -20.96 -4.90 8.66
C THR A 149 -19.59 -4.88 9.33
N ASN A 150 -18.68 -4.03 8.87
CA ASN A 150 -17.32 -3.96 9.41
C ASN A 150 -17.31 -2.93 10.55
N PRO A 151 -16.44 -3.14 11.56
CA PRO A 151 -16.36 -2.23 12.70
C PRO A 151 -16.12 -0.80 12.24
N ASN A 152 -16.54 0.17 13.06
CA ASN A 152 -16.07 1.53 12.88
C ASN A 152 -14.60 1.65 13.35
N TRP A 153 -13.97 2.79 13.09
CA TRP A 153 -12.55 2.98 13.43
C TRP A 153 -12.23 2.73 14.91
N ASN A 154 -13.09 3.17 15.84
CA ASN A 154 -12.84 3.00 17.26
C ASN A 154 -13.01 1.53 17.67
N GLU A 155 -14.10 0.89 17.22
CA GLU A 155 -14.33 -0.54 17.43
C GLU A 155 -13.18 -1.38 16.90
N PHE A 156 -12.68 -1.09 15.69
CA PHE A 156 -11.52 -1.76 15.13
C PHE A 156 -10.28 -1.64 16.03
N VAL A 157 -10.01 -0.44 16.55
CA VAL A 157 -8.86 -0.23 17.45
C VAL A 157 -9.05 -0.99 18.76
N ASP A 158 -10.26 -0.96 19.33
CA ASP A 158 -10.58 -1.63 20.58
C ASP A 158 -10.50 -3.16 20.45
N ASP A 159 -11.11 -3.73 19.41
CA ASP A 159 -11.04 -5.17 19.09
C ASP A 159 -9.58 -5.64 18.93
N MET A 160 -8.75 -4.85 18.24
CA MET A 160 -7.33 -5.15 18.05
C MET A 160 -6.55 -5.03 19.36
N ASN A 161 -6.84 -4.02 20.20
CA ASN A 161 -6.24 -3.92 21.52
C ASN A 161 -6.56 -5.17 22.35
N ASP A 162 -7.82 -5.60 22.39
CA ASP A 162 -8.26 -6.77 23.15
C ASP A 162 -7.57 -8.05 22.66
N LEU A 163 -7.51 -8.25 21.33
CA LEU A 163 -6.84 -9.39 20.71
C LEU A 163 -5.36 -9.48 21.14
N TYR A 164 -4.62 -8.37 21.02
CA TYR A 164 -3.20 -8.34 21.35
C TYR A 164 -2.94 -8.42 22.85
N GLN A 165 -3.78 -7.81 23.70
CA GLN A 165 -3.67 -7.94 25.15
C GLN A 165 -3.93 -9.38 25.61
N ALA A 166 -4.93 -10.06 25.04
CA ALA A 166 -5.18 -11.47 25.31
C ALA A 166 -3.99 -12.35 24.91
N PHE A 167 -3.38 -12.09 23.74
CA PHE A 167 -2.19 -12.80 23.29
C PHE A 167 -1.00 -12.62 24.24
N LEU A 168 -0.77 -11.40 24.75
CA LEU A 168 0.30 -11.12 25.71
C LEU A 168 0.05 -11.76 27.08
N LYS A 169 -1.21 -11.87 27.52
CA LYS A 169 -1.58 -12.52 28.79
C LYS A 169 -1.46 -14.04 28.75
N ASN A 170 -1.57 -14.64 27.57
CA ASN A 170 -1.50 -16.09 27.35
C ASN A 170 -0.08 -16.58 26.99
N LYS A 171 0.93 -15.72 27.11
CA LYS A 171 2.35 -16.04 27.00
C LYS A 171 2.99 -16.05 28.38
#